data_AF-A0A086L1E9-F1
#
_entry.id   AF-A0A086L1E9-F1
#
_cell.length_a   1.000
_cell.length_b   1.000
_cell.length_c   1.000
_cell.angle_alpha   90.00
_cell.angle_beta   90.00
_cell.angle_gamma   90.00
#
_symmetry.space_group_name_H-M   'P 1'
#
loop_
_entity.id
_entity.type
_entity.pdbx_description
1 polymer ?
#
loop_
_entity_poly.entity_id
_entity_poly.type
_entity_poly.pdbx_seq_one_letter_code
_entity_poly.pdbx_strand_id
1 'polypeptide(L)'
;MKEEVCKALREGTEQCLPSDEESPGTVEPLGVEELGEQGERTVANRRPYSAECEDAVVGELRERIRQRLARHKAFLLDVRQLLGERNFYFDKLSCIQRKILDDYGGTSVGRKVLAIIGSRPADF
;
A
#
# COMPACT_ATOMS: atom_id res chain seq x y z
N MET A 1 -29.89 -3.55 -24.57
CA MET A 1 -28.84 -3.78 -25.60
C MET A 1 -27.58 -2.92 -25.41
N LYS A 2 -27.61 -1.57 -25.44
CA LYS A 2 -26.38 -0.75 -25.22
C LYS A 2 -25.84 -0.85 -23.78
N GLU A 3 -26.71 -0.80 -22.77
CA GLU A 3 -26.31 -0.93 -21.35
C GLU A 3 -25.75 -2.32 -20.99
N GLU A 4 -26.34 -3.39 -21.54
CA GLU A 4 -25.89 -4.76 -21.29
C GLU A 4 -24.48 -5.02 -21.85
N VAL A 5 -24.16 -4.38 -22.98
CA VAL A 5 -22.84 -4.46 -23.63
C VAL A 5 -21.78 -3.71 -22.80
N CYS A 6 -22.11 -2.54 -22.26
CA CYS A 6 -21.20 -1.81 -21.37
C CYS A 6 -21.05 -2.51 -20.00
N LYS A 7 -22.10 -3.16 -19.51
CA LYS A 7 -22.03 -3.97 -18.28
C LYS A 7 -21.08 -5.16 -18.44
N ALA A 8 -21.17 -5.89 -19.54
CA ALA A 8 -20.26 -7.01 -19.83
C ALA A 8 -18.79 -6.57 -19.98
N LEU A 9 -18.54 -5.37 -20.54
CA LEU A 9 -17.19 -4.81 -20.65
C LEU A 9 -16.62 -4.43 -19.27
N ARG A 10 -17.44 -3.84 -18.39
CA ARG A 10 -17.06 -3.54 -17.00
C ARG A 10 -16.70 -4.79 -16.23
N GLU A 11 -17.57 -5.80 -16.26
CA GLU A 11 -17.37 -7.08 -15.57
C GLU A 11 -16.10 -7.81 -16.04
N GLY A 12 -15.74 -7.71 -17.33
CA GLY A 12 -14.49 -8.25 -17.85
C GLY A 12 -13.23 -7.49 -17.40
N THR A 13 -13.31 -6.17 -17.24
CA THR A 13 -12.18 -5.34 -16.78
C THR A 13 -11.98 -5.35 -15.26
N GLU A 14 -13.02 -5.66 -14.48
CA GLU A 14 -12.92 -5.82 -13.02
C GLU A 14 -12.05 -7.03 -12.63
N GLN A 15 -11.86 -7.99 -13.53
CA GLN A 15 -10.94 -9.13 -13.33
C GLN A 15 -9.46 -8.77 -13.53
N CYS A 16 -9.14 -7.62 -14.14
CA CYS A 16 -7.77 -7.18 -14.40
C CYS A 16 -7.22 -6.22 -13.33
N LEU A 17 -8.04 -5.80 -12.36
CA LEU A 17 -7.60 -4.98 -11.24
C LEU A 17 -7.77 -5.77 -9.94
N PRO A 18 -6.71 -5.92 -9.12
CA PRO A 18 -6.85 -6.56 -7.82
C PRO A 18 -7.86 -5.79 -6.97
N SER A 19 -8.80 -6.52 -6.36
CA SER A 19 -9.94 -6.00 -5.59
C SER A 19 -9.48 -5.02 -4.50
N ASP A 20 -10.34 -4.05 -4.16
CA ASP A 20 -10.04 -3.04 -3.13
C ASP A 20 -9.79 -3.64 -1.72
N GLU A 21 -10.22 -4.89 -1.49
CA GLU A 21 -10.03 -5.66 -0.24
C GLU A 21 -8.66 -6.38 -0.15
N GLU A 22 -7.84 -6.33 -1.19
CA GLU A 22 -6.54 -6.98 -1.18
C GLU A 22 -5.52 -6.10 -0.43
N SER A 23 -5.42 -6.36 0.87
CA SER A 23 -4.31 -5.93 1.73
C SER A 23 -2.97 -6.28 1.07
N PRO A 24 -1.91 -5.46 1.16
CA PRO A 24 -0.67 -5.71 0.45
C PRO A 24 0.08 -6.87 1.12
N GLY A 25 -0.32 -8.09 0.80
CA GLY A 25 0.54 -9.26 0.90
C GLY A 25 1.76 -9.03 0.01
N THR A 26 2.91 -9.51 0.48
CA THR A 26 4.23 -9.40 -0.14
C THR A 26 4.15 -9.52 -1.66
N VAL A 27 4.40 -8.42 -2.37
CA VAL A 27 4.47 -8.43 -3.84
C VAL A 27 5.81 -9.07 -4.20
N GLU A 28 5.80 -10.37 -4.48
CA GLU A 28 6.89 -11.02 -5.19
C GLU A 28 7.11 -10.28 -6.53
N PRO A 29 8.36 -10.00 -6.93
CA PRO A 29 8.62 -9.33 -8.20
C PRO A 29 8.18 -10.25 -9.34
N LEU A 30 7.19 -9.81 -10.12
CA LEU A 30 6.81 -10.47 -11.37
C LEU A 30 8.03 -10.53 -12.29
N GLY A 31 8.61 -11.73 -12.43
CA GLY A 31 9.58 -12.04 -13.46
C GLY A 31 8.97 -11.73 -14.83
N VAL A 32 9.70 -11.01 -15.65
CA VAL A 32 9.33 -10.72 -17.04
C VAL A 32 9.46 -12.03 -17.82
N GLU A 33 8.39 -12.81 -17.89
CA GLU A 33 8.30 -13.91 -18.85
C GLU A 33 7.87 -13.33 -20.21
N GLU A 34 8.77 -13.43 -21.19
CA GLU A 34 8.52 -13.19 -22.60
C GLU A 34 7.42 -14.14 -23.12
N LEU A 35 6.21 -13.62 -23.34
CA LEU A 35 5.19 -14.31 -24.12
C LEU A 35 5.50 -14.16 -25.61
N GLY A 36 6.34 -15.06 -26.10
CA GLY A 36 6.50 -15.35 -27.51
C GLY A 36 5.22 -15.95 -28.12
N GLU A 37 4.85 -15.44 -29.28
CA GLU A 37 4.08 -16.05 -30.37
C GLU A 37 3.16 -17.25 -30.02
N GLN A 38 1.88 -16.97 -29.79
CA GLN A 38 0.81 -17.91 -30.13
C GLN A 38 -0.34 -17.22 -30.84
N GLY A 39 -0.46 -17.52 -32.14
CA GLY A 39 -1.73 -17.92 -32.72
C GLY A 39 -2.62 -16.81 -33.27
N GLU A 40 -2.38 -16.46 -34.54
CA GLU A 40 -3.45 -16.06 -35.46
C GLU A 40 -4.60 -17.09 -35.43
N ARG A 41 -5.69 -16.77 -34.75
CA ARG A 41 -7.07 -17.34 -34.80
C ARG A 41 -7.77 -16.77 -33.56
N THR A 42 -8.53 -15.68 -33.60
CA THR A 42 -9.84 -15.54 -34.24
C THR A 42 -10.20 -14.05 -34.19
N VAL A 43 -10.08 -13.34 -35.31
CA VAL A 43 -10.56 -11.95 -35.45
C VAL A 43 -11.80 -11.98 -36.36
N ALA A 44 -12.90 -12.51 -35.85
CA ALA A 44 -14.16 -12.59 -36.60
C ALA A 44 -15.39 -12.47 -35.68
N ASN A 45 -15.45 -11.43 -34.86
CA ASN A 45 -16.70 -10.79 -34.39
C ASN A 45 -16.42 -9.65 -33.38
N ARG A 46 -15.54 -8.71 -33.72
CA ARG A 46 -15.55 -7.42 -33.01
C ARG A 46 -16.74 -6.62 -33.53
N ARG A 47 -17.91 -6.82 -32.92
CA ARG A 47 -18.94 -5.78 -32.94
C ARG A 47 -18.24 -4.49 -32.49
N PRO A 48 -18.39 -3.36 -33.19
CA PRO A 48 -17.91 -2.10 -32.66
C PRO A 48 -18.72 -1.85 -31.39
N TYR A 49 -18.15 -2.18 -30.23
CA TYR A 49 -18.54 -1.52 -29.00
C TYR A 49 -18.50 -0.03 -29.34
N SER A 50 -19.61 0.69 -29.11
CA SER A 50 -19.65 2.12 -29.48
C SER A 50 -18.44 2.77 -28.85
N ALA A 51 -17.62 3.50 -29.61
CA ALA A 51 -16.39 4.13 -29.09
C ALA A 51 -16.65 4.89 -27.77
N GLU A 52 -17.84 5.47 -27.63
CA GLU A 52 -18.37 6.08 -26.40
C GLU A 52 -18.34 5.17 -25.15
N CYS A 53 -18.59 3.87 -25.31
CA CYS A 53 -18.59 2.88 -24.23
C CYS A 53 -17.16 2.45 -23.86
N GLU A 54 -16.29 2.28 -24.85
CA GLU A 54 -14.86 2.01 -24.61
C GLU A 54 -14.20 3.21 -23.91
N ASP A 55 -14.47 4.42 -24.38
CA ASP A 55 -13.98 5.67 -23.76
C ASP A 55 -14.51 5.84 -22.33
N ALA A 56 -15.78 5.50 -22.08
CA ALA A 56 -16.35 5.56 -20.74
C ALA A 56 -15.68 4.57 -19.77
N VAL A 57 -15.45 3.32 -20.20
CA VAL A 57 -14.78 2.30 -19.39
C VAL A 57 -13.31 2.67 -19.15
N VAL A 58 -12.60 3.13 -20.17
CA VAL A 58 -11.21 3.61 -20.02
C VAL A 58 -11.15 4.84 -19.10
N GLY A 59 -12.12 5.75 -19.19
CA GLY A 59 -12.25 6.90 -18.30
C GLY A 59 -12.47 6.49 -16.85
N GLU A 60 -13.36 5.53 -16.61
CA GLU A 60 -13.63 4.96 -15.29
C GLU A 60 -12.40 4.27 -14.69
N LEU A 61 -11.70 3.43 -15.47
CA LEU A 61 -10.48 2.76 -15.04
C LEU A 61 -9.36 3.75 -14.70
N ARG A 62 -9.18 4.80 -15.53
CA ARG A 62 -8.21 5.88 -15.25
C ARG A 62 -8.52 6.57 -13.94
N GLU A 63 -9.79 6.81 -13.64
CA GLU A 63 -10.20 7.45 -12.39
C GLU A 63 -9.98 6.53 -11.18
N ARG A 64 -10.33 5.24 -11.29
CA ARG A 64 -10.03 4.23 -10.25
C ARG A 64 -8.52 4.16 -9.95
N ILE A 65 -7.67 4.16 -10.98
CA ILE A 65 -6.20 4.17 -10.83
C ILE A 65 -5.74 5.44 -10.10
N ARG A 66 -6.23 6.62 -10.49
CA ARG A 66 -5.88 7.89 -9.82
C ARG A 66 -6.25 7.87 -8.34
N GLN A 67 -7.45 7.40 -8.01
CA GLN A 67 -7.91 7.32 -6.64
C GLN A 67 -7.07 6.35 -5.81
N ARG A 68 -6.73 5.17 -6.35
CA ARG A 68 -5.87 4.19 -5.68
C ARG A 68 -4.46 4.75 -5.44
N LEU A 69 -3.87 5.43 -6.42
CA LEU A 69 -2.58 6.10 -6.27
C LEU A 69 -2.63 7.22 -5.22
N ALA A 70 -3.70 8.00 -5.17
CA ALA A 70 -3.89 9.04 -4.16
C ALA A 70 -3.98 8.44 -2.74
N ARG A 71 -4.76 7.37 -2.55
CA ARG A 71 -4.85 6.64 -1.27
C ARG A 71 -3.49 6.08 -0.85
N HIS A 72 -2.77 5.46 -1.78
CA HIS A 72 -1.46 4.88 -1.51
C HIS A 72 -0.43 5.97 -1.13
N LYS A 73 -0.44 7.11 -1.83
CA LYS A 73 0.43 8.24 -1.50
C LYS A 73 0.12 8.80 -0.10
N ALA A 74 -1.16 8.94 0.26
CA ALA A 74 -1.56 9.37 1.59
C ALA A 74 -1.06 8.38 2.66
N PHE A 75 -1.29 7.08 2.46
CA PHE A 75 -0.80 6.03 3.35
C PHE A 75 0.72 6.08 3.55
N LEU A 76 1.51 6.24 2.48
CA LEU A 76 2.97 6.36 2.59
C LEU A 76 3.42 7.60 3.36
N LEU A 77 2.70 8.72 3.23
CA LEU A 77 2.98 9.93 3.99
C LEU A 77 2.70 9.72 5.48
N ASP A 78 1.58 9.09 5.82
CA ASP A 78 1.22 8.78 7.20
C ASP A 78 2.24 7.82 7.84
N VAL A 79 2.64 6.76 7.13
CA VAL A 79 3.68 5.83 7.61
C VAL A 79 5.01 6.54 7.81
N ARG A 80 5.41 7.44 6.90
CA ARG A 80 6.64 8.21 7.04
C ARG A 80 6.60 9.11 8.28
N GLN A 81 5.47 9.75 8.55
CA GLN A 81 5.29 10.57 9.74
C GLN A 81 5.39 9.71 11.01
N LEU A 82 4.66 8.60 11.08
CA LEU A 82 4.68 7.70 12.23
C LEU A 82 6.07 7.11 12.50
N LEU A 83 6.81 6.72 11.45
CA LEU A 83 8.19 6.26 11.59
C LEU A 83 9.13 7.38 12.06
N GLY A 84 8.91 8.60 11.59
CA GLY A 84 9.64 9.78 12.04
C GLY A 84 9.41 10.06 13.53
N GLU A 85 8.15 10.08 13.97
CA GLU A 85 7.79 10.26 15.38
C GLU A 85 8.34 9.13 16.26
N ARG A 86 8.19 7.87 15.82
CA ARG A 86 8.75 6.71 16.52
C ARG A 86 10.26 6.86 16.73
N ASN A 87 11.01 7.19 15.68
CA ASN A 87 12.46 7.36 15.77
C ASN A 87 12.83 8.55 16.67
N PHE A 88 12.11 9.66 16.57
CA PHE A 88 12.31 10.82 17.43
C PHE A 88 12.14 10.50 18.92
N TYR A 89 11.10 9.74 19.28
CA TYR A 89 10.91 9.29 20.67
C TYR A 89 11.99 8.29 21.09
N PHE A 90 12.36 7.35 20.23
CA PHE A 90 13.42 6.38 20.50
C PHE A 90 14.78 7.04 20.76
N ASP A 91 15.16 8.04 19.96
CA ASP A 91 16.40 8.79 20.11
C ASP A 91 16.44 9.54 21.45
N LYS A 92 15.32 10.12 21.88
CA LYS A 92 15.19 10.74 23.20
C LYS A 92 15.40 9.74 24.32
N LEU A 93 14.73 8.59 24.26
CA LEU A 93 14.88 7.54 25.26
C LEU A 93 16.33 7.04 25.33
N SER A 94 16.97 6.85 24.17
CA SER A 94 18.39 6.46 24.07
C SER A 94 19.30 7.50 24.72
N CYS A 95 19.05 8.79 24.48
CA CYS A 95 19.82 9.88 25.09
C CYS A 95 19.63 9.94 26.60
N ILE A 96 18.39 9.84 27.08
CA ILE A 96 18.06 9.80 28.52
C ILE A 96 18.74 8.61 29.18
N GLN A 97 18.64 7.42 28.60
CA GLN A 97 19.27 6.21 29.13
C GLN A 97 20.78 6.40 29.31
N ARG A 98 21.46 6.93 28.29
CA ARG A 98 22.90 7.23 28.37
C ARG A 98 23.21 8.19 29.51
N LYS A 99 22.49 9.31 29.60
CA LYS A 99 22.69 10.30 30.67
C LYS A 99 22.43 9.75 32.07
N ILE A 100 21.42 8.90 32.23
CA ILE A 100 21.19 8.24 33.52
C ILE A 100 22.32 7.28 33.84
N LEU A 101 22.83 6.50 32.88
CA LEU A 101 23.94 5.59 33.11
C LEU A 101 25.24 6.32 33.49
N ASP A 102 25.53 7.45 32.84
CA ASP A 102 26.74 8.25 33.09
C ASP A 102 26.70 8.93 34.47
N ASP A 103 25.61 9.62 34.79
CA ASP A 103 25.60 10.60 35.89
C ASP A 103 24.73 10.15 37.09
N TYR A 104 23.74 9.27 36.89
CA TYR A 104 22.68 9.01 37.87
C TYR A 104 22.40 7.53 38.15
N GLY A 105 23.19 6.60 37.62
CA GLY A 105 22.90 5.17 37.61
C GLY A 105 22.81 4.54 39.01
N GLY A 106 23.55 5.09 39.97
CA GLY A 106 23.50 4.67 41.38
C GLY A 106 22.29 5.20 42.16
N THR A 107 21.55 6.17 41.61
CA THR A 107 20.44 6.82 42.34
C THR A 107 19.16 5.98 42.29
N SER A 108 18.32 6.11 43.32
CA SER A 108 17.00 5.47 43.36
C SER A 108 16.11 5.92 42.18
N VAL A 109 16.16 7.20 41.82
CA VAL A 109 15.42 7.77 40.70
C VAL A 109 15.95 7.25 39.37
N GLY A 110 17.28 7.29 39.15
CA GLY A 110 17.91 6.78 37.92
C GLY A 110 17.57 5.32 37.65
N ARG A 111 17.61 4.46 38.67
CA ARG A 111 17.21 3.05 38.53
C ARG A 111 15.73 2.88 38.12
N LYS A 112 14.82 3.69 38.64
CA LYS A 112 13.40 3.67 38.23
C LYS A 112 13.22 4.11 36.77
N VAL A 113 13.94 5.15 36.34
CA VAL A 113 13.90 5.60 34.94
C VAL A 113 14.42 4.52 34.01
N LEU A 114 15.56 3.87 34.34
CA LEU A 114 16.08 2.75 33.56
C LEU A 114 15.11 1.57 33.51
N ALA A 115 14.42 1.28 34.62
CA ALA A 115 13.40 0.23 34.65
C ALA A 115 12.23 0.53 33.71
N ILE A 116 11.80 1.80 33.58
CA ILE A 116 10.77 2.20 32.62
C ILE A 116 11.27 2.00 31.18
N ILE A 117 12.48 2.48 30.88
CA ILE A 117 13.06 2.39 29.53
C ILE A 117 13.28 0.94 29.09
N GLY A 118 13.75 0.09 30.01
CA GLY A 118 13.97 -1.34 29.77
C GLY A 118 12.72 -2.20 29.93
N SER A 119 11.58 -1.63 30.34
CA SER A 119 10.34 -2.38 30.47
C SER A 119 9.81 -2.74 29.09
N ARG A 120 9.18 -3.91 29.00
CA ARG A 120 8.39 -4.30 27.84
C ARG A 120 6.92 -4.07 28.17
N PRO A 121 6.27 -3.03 27.64
CA PRO A 121 4.83 -2.83 27.81
C PRO A 121 4.07 -4.03 27.26
N ALA A 122 2.86 -4.26 27.77
CA ALA A 122 1.96 -5.22 27.14
C ALA A 122 1.75 -4.81 25.67
N ASP A 123 1.81 -5.78 24.77
CA ASP A 123 1.58 -5.62 23.32
C ASP A 123 2.67 -4.85 22.53
N PHE A 124 3.87 -4.68 23.12
CA PHE A 124 5.10 -4.21 22.44
C PHE A 124 6.01 -5.39 22.03
#